data_AF-A0A448X536-F1
#
_entry.id   AF-A0A448X536-F1
#
_cell.length_a   1.000
_cell.length_b   1.000
_cell.length_c   1.000
_cell.angle_alpha   90.00
_cell.angle_beta   90.00
_cell.angle_gamma   90.00
#
_symmetry.space_group_name_H-M   'P 1'
#
loop_
_entity.id
_entity.type
_entity.pdbx_description
1 polymer ?
#
loop_
_entity_poly.entity_id
_entity_poly.type
_entity_poly.pdbx_seq_one_letter_code
_entity_poly.pdbx_strand_id
1 'polypeptide(L)'
;MELCSSKTLRQVIDTEHLYTNTDRAWSLFRELTDGLAYIHAKGVIHRDLKPANIMIDEEDHVKIVDFGLATHVNHTERQLQNQQKRLQQVKFRMWFENIIQF
;
A
#
# COMPACT_ATOMS: atom_id res chain seq x y z
N MET A 1 -12.15 -24.18 -4.88
CA MET A 1 -12.30 -22.72 -4.86
C MET A 1 -12.52 -22.35 -3.41
N GLU A 2 -11.45 -22.03 -2.68
CA GLU A 2 -11.56 -21.54 -1.31
C GLU A 2 -12.26 -20.18 -1.36
N LEU A 3 -13.48 -20.15 -0.82
CA LEU A 3 -14.16 -18.89 -0.50
C LEU A 3 -13.28 -18.16 0.51
N CYS A 4 -12.91 -16.92 0.24
CA CYS A 4 -12.14 -16.05 1.12
C CYS A 4 -12.60 -16.15 2.58
N SER A 5 -11.85 -16.88 3.40
CA SER A 5 -12.14 -17.05 4.83
C SER A 5 -11.79 -15.81 5.66
N SER A 6 -11.19 -14.80 5.03
CA SER A 6 -10.80 -13.54 5.66
C SER A 6 -11.97 -12.56 5.69
N LYS A 7 -12.07 -11.81 6.80
CA LYS A 7 -13.11 -10.81 7.06
C LYS A 7 -12.49 -9.42 7.06
N THR A 8 -13.28 -8.39 6.78
CA THR A 8 -12.85 -7.02 7.02
C THR A 8 -12.93 -6.69 8.51
N LEU A 9 -12.06 -5.82 9.02
CA LEU A 9 -12.14 -5.30 10.38
C LEU A 9 -13.51 -4.63 10.62
N ARG A 10 -14.11 -4.03 9.58
CA ARG A 10 -15.49 -3.53 9.64
C ARG A 10 -16.50 -4.61 10.04
N GLN A 11 -16.45 -5.78 9.40
CA GLN A 11 -17.32 -6.91 9.74
C GLN A 11 -17.05 -7.44 11.15
N VAL A 12 -15.77 -7.50 11.56
CA VAL A 12 -15.39 -7.94 12.91
C VAL A 12 -15.92 -6.98 13.98
N ILE A 13 -15.87 -5.67 13.74
CA ILE A 13 -16.46 -4.66 14.64
C ILE A 13 -17.99 -4.82 14.72
N ASP A 14 -18.65 -4.87 13.57
CA ASP A 14 -20.11 -4.77 13.49
C ASP A 14 -20.81 -6.09 13.85
N THR A 15 -20.27 -7.23 13.42
CA THR A 15 -20.93 -8.55 13.54
C THR A 15 -20.42 -9.34 14.74
N GLU A 16 -19.13 -9.27 15.02
CA GLU A 16 -18.51 -10.00 16.15
C GLU A 16 -18.43 -9.14 17.42
N HIS A 17 -18.89 -7.89 17.35
CA HIS A 17 -18.90 -6.96 18.49
C HIS A 17 -17.51 -6.83 19.13
N LEU A 18 -16.46 -6.62 18.30
CA LEU A 18 -15.05 -6.59 18.72
C LEU A 18 -14.79 -5.77 20.00
N TYR A 19 -15.53 -4.68 20.18
CA TYR A 19 -15.44 -3.80 21.35
C TYR A 19 -15.73 -4.49 22.70
N THR A 20 -16.36 -5.67 22.70
CA THR A 20 -16.60 -6.49 23.89
C THR A 20 -15.39 -7.33 24.31
N ASN A 21 -14.42 -7.52 23.41
CA ASN A 21 -13.17 -8.23 23.67
C ASN A 21 -11.99 -7.27 23.51
N THR A 22 -11.66 -6.58 24.60
CA THR A 22 -10.60 -5.56 24.62
C THR A 22 -9.23 -6.12 24.29
N ASP A 23 -8.92 -7.35 24.70
CA ASP A 23 -7.61 -7.96 24.49
C ASP A 23 -7.37 -8.26 23.00
N ARG A 24 -8.40 -8.78 22.32
CA ARG A 24 -8.37 -8.98 20.87
C ARG A 24 -8.29 -7.64 20.14
N ALA A 25 -9.10 -6.66 20.54
CA ALA A 25 -9.09 -5.33 19.93
C ALA A 25 -7.69 -4.67 20.02
N TRP A 26 -7.03 -4.76 21.17
CA TRP A 26 -5.67 -4.26 21.37
C TRP A 26 -4.63 -5.01 20.55
N SER A 27 -4.75 -6.34 20.46
CA SER A 27 -3.84 -7.17 19.65
C SER A 27 -3.90 -6.79 18.17
N LEU A 28 -5.11 -6.66 17.62
CA LEU A 28 -5.33 -6.21 16.24
C LEU A 28 -4.85 -4.77 16.03
N PHE A 29 -5.13 -3.86 16.97
CA PHE A 29 -4.69 -2.47 16.85
C PHE A 29 -3.16 -2.35 16.83
N ARG A 30 -2.45 -3.13 17.66
CA ARG A 30 -0.99 -3.17 17.65
C ARG A 30 -0.45 -3.61 16.29
N GLU A 31 -0.94 -4.73 15.75
CA GLU A 31 -0.51 -5.21 14.43
C GLU A 31 -0.82 -4.21 13.32
N LEU A 32 -1.97 -3.55 13.38
CA LEU A 32 -2.32 -2.48 12.44
C LEU A 32 -1.29 -1.35 12.49
N THR A 33 -0.89 -0.90 13.70
CA THR A 33 0.11 0.15 13.85
C THR A 33 1.49 -0.27 13.38
N ASP A 34 1.89 -1.53 13.59
CA ASP A 34 3.16 -2.08 13.09
C ASP A 34 3.17 -2.13 11.55
N GLY A 35 2.07 -2.58 10.94
CA GLY A 35 1.88 -2.57 9.49
C GLY A 35 1.92 -1.15 8.91
N LEU A 36 1.31 -0.17 9.59
CA LEU A 36 1.38 1.23 9.19
C LEU A 36 2.79 1.80 9.28
N ALA A 37 3.49 1.53 10.39
CA ALA A 37 4.87 1.94 10.57
C ALA A 37 5.76 1.38 9.45
N TYR A 38 5.55 0.11 9.08
CA TYR A 38 6.27 -0.54 7.98
C TYR A 38 6.05 0.15 6.63
N ILE A 39 4.81 0.43 6.23
CA ILE A 39 4.55 1.09 4.94
C ILE A 39 5.07 2.53 4.94
N HIS A 40 4.96 3.23 6.07
CA HIS A 40 5.48 4.59 6.24
C HIS A 40 7.01 4.62 6.15
N ALA A 41 7.71 3.64 6.74
CA ALA A 41 9.17 3.51 6.61
C ALA A 41 9.63 3.27 5.16
N LYS A 42 8.76 2.68 4.32
CA LYS A 42 8.96 2.57 2.87
C LYS A 42 8.55 3.81 2.08
N GLY A 43 8.20 4.89 2.78
CA GLY A 43 7.76 6.15 2.22
C GLY A 43 6.42 6.05 1.50
N VAL A 44 5.58 5.05 1.82
CA VAL A 44 4.22 4.89 1.29
C VAL A 44 3.25 5.52 2.28
N ILE A 45 2.32 6.34 1.78
CA ILE A 45 1.20 6.91 2.54
C ILE A 45 -0.08 6.26 2.02
N HIS A 46 -0.85 5.58 2.87
CA HIS A 46 -2.05 4.84 2.46
C HIS A 46 -3.20 5.75 1.96
N ARG A 47 -3.44 6.86 2.66
CA ARG A 47 -4.49 7.89 2.40
C ARG A 47 -5.95 7.45 2.47
N ASP A 48 -6.27 6.16 2.47
CA ASP A 48 -7.65 5.67 2.66
C ASP A 48 -7.73 4.59 3.75
N LEU A 49 -7.14 4.87 4.91
CA LEU A 49 -7.16 3.93 6.02
C LEU A 49 -8.52 3.96 6.73
N LYS A 50 -9.24 2.84 6.67
CA LYS A 50 -10.56 2.65 7.31
C LYS A 50 -10.79 1.16 7.60
N PRO A 51 -11.71 0.78 8.51
CA PRO A 51 -11.97 -0.62 8.83
C PRO A 51 -12.34 -1.52 7.64
N ALA A 52 -12.89 -0.97 6.55
CA ALA A 52 -13.18 -1.72 5.34
C ALA A 52 -11.92 -2.08 4.51
N ASN A 53 -10.82 -1.33 4.70
CA ASN A 53 -9.54 -1.53 4.02
C ASN A 53 -8.52 -2.24 4.93
N ILE A 54 -9.02 -2.93 5.96
CA ILE A 54 -8.23 -3.75 6.87
C ILE A 54 -8.87 -5.13 6.87
N MET A 55 -8.10 -6.16 6.57
CA MET A 55 -8.53 -7.55 6.58
C MET A 55 -7.95 -8.28 7.79
N ILE A 56 -8.75 -9.16 8.36
CA ILE A 56 -8.37 -10.12 9.39
C ILE A 56 -8.39 -11.50 8.72
N ASP A 57 -7.26 -12.20 8.76
CA ASP A 57 -7.17 -13.56 8.22
C ASP A 57 -7.62 -14.62 9.23
N GLU A 58 -7.51 -15.89 8.83
CA GLU A 58 -7.97 -17.04 9.63
C GLU A 58 -7.18 -17.21 10.94
N GLU A 59 -5.97 -16.66 11.01
CA GLU A 59 -5.08 -16.72 12.16
C GLU A 59 -5.23 -15.49 13.09
N ASP A 60 -6.25 -14.65 12.83
CA ASP A 60 -6.52 -13.39 13.54
C ASP A 60 -5.42 -12.32 13.37
N HIS A 61 -4.71 -12.36 12.24
CA HIS A 61 -3.69 -11.37 11.89
C HIS A 61 -4.21 -10.25 10.98
N VAL A 62 -3.64 -9.05 11.16
CA VAL A 62 -4.03 -7.85 10.40
C VAL A 62 -3.30 -7.75 9.06
N LYS A 63 -4.07 -7.45 8.01
CA LYS A 63 -3.57 -7.11 6.67
C LYS A 63 -4.17 -5.78 6.21
N ILE A 64 -3.30 -4.79 5.96
CA ILE A 64 -3.71 -3.52 5.34
C ILE A 64 -3.87 -3.77 3.84
N VAL A 65 -5.03 -3.42 3.29
CA VAL A 65 -5.38 -3.65 1.89
C VAL A 65 -5.88 -2.36 1.22
N ASP A 66 -6.05 -2.41 -0.11
CA ASP A 66 -6.52 -1.29 -0.93
C ASP A 66 -5.61 -0.05 -0.90
N PHE A 67 -4.46 -0.20 -1.56
CA PHE A 67 -3.52 0.89 -1.83
C PHE A 67 -3.92 1.72 -3.06
N GLY A 68 -5.18 1.69 -3.51
CA GLY A 68 -5.63 2.40 -4.72
C GLY A 68 -5.42 3.91 -4.66
N LEU A 69 -5.45 4.48 -3.45
CA LEU A 69 -5.14 5.88 -3.19
C LEU A 69 -3.75 6.09 -2.58
N ALA A 70 -2.91 5.07 -2.47
CA ALA A 70 -1.60 5.22 -1.85
C ALA A 70 -0.67 6.11 -2.70
N THR A 71 0.25 6.81 -2.04
CA THR A 71 1.29 7.62 -2.71
C THR A 71 2.63 7.44 -2.04
N HIS A 72 3.71 7.85 -2.71
CA HIS A 72 5.02 7.95 -2.10
C HIS A 72 5.32 9.38 -1.64
N VAL A 73 5.99 9.53 -0.50
CA VAL A 73 6.38 10.86 0.04
C VAL A 73 7.18 11.67 -0.99
N ASN A 74 8.06 11.00 -1.75
CA ASN A 74 8.88 11.64 -2.79
C ASN A 74 8.31 11.41 -4.21
N HIS A 75 6.99 11.22 -4.35
CA HIS A 75 6.39 10.85 -5.63
C HIS A 75 6.74 11.86 -6.75
N THR A 76 6.68 13.16 -6.46
CA THR A 76 7.01 14.23 -7.42
C THR A 76 8.46 14.17 -7.88
N GLU A 77 9.41 14.01 -6.96
CA GLU A 77 10.84 13.92 -7.29
C GLU A 77 11.14 12.65 -8.10
N ARG A 78 10.54 11.53 -7.72
CA ARG A 78 10.71 10.25 -8.42
C ARG A 78 10.10 10.30 -9.82
N GLN A 79 8.95 10.97 -9.99
CA GLN A 79 8.34 11.21 -11.30
C GLN A 79 9.22 12.09 -12.18
N LEU A 80 9.75 13.20 -11.64
CA LEU A 80 10.63 14.11 -12.38
C LEU A 80 11.93 13.41 -12.82
N GLN A 81 12.54 12.61 -11.94
CA GLN A 81 13.73 11.82 -12.27
C GLN A 81 13.44 10.77 -13.35
N ASN A 82 12.30 10.06 -13.25
CA ASN A 82 11.89 9.08 -14.24
C ASN A 82 11.60 9.74 -15.60
N GLN A 83 10.97 10.92 -15.60
CA GLN A 83 10.71 11.70 -16.80
C GLN A 83 12.03 12.18 -17.45
N GLN A 84 12.98 12.70 -16.67
CA GLN A 84 14.30 13.10 -17.17
C GLN A 84 15.08 11.92 -17.75
N LYS A 85 15.12 10.77 -17.09
CA LYS A 85 15.77 9.56 -17.62
C LYS A 85 15.15 9.12 -18.95
N ARG A 86 13.82 9.14 -19.05
CA ARG A 86 13.10 8.80 -20.29
C ARG A 86 13.40 9.80 -21.41
N LEU A 87 13.45 11.10 -21.10
CA LEU A 87 13.83 12.14 -22.06
C LEU A 87 15.28 11.98 -22.53
N GLN A 88 16.21 11.64 -21.63
CA GLN A 88 17.60 11.36 -22.00
C GLN A 88 17.71 10.11 -22.88
N GLN A 89 16.94 9.05 -22.61
CA GLN A 89 16.91 7.86 -23.44
C GLN A 89 16.32 8.13 -24.83
N VAL A 90 15.23 8.90 -24.92
CA VAL A 90 14.66 9.32 -26.21
C VAL A 90 15.64 10.20 -26.98
N LYS A 91 16.27 11.18 -26.32
CA LYS A 91 17.30 12.02 -26.94
C LYS A 91 18.50 11.20 -27.40
N PHE A 92 18.98 10.24 -26.60
CA PHE A 92 20.07 9.34 -26.97
C PHE A 92 19.68 8.47 -28.17
N ARG A 93 18.46 7.93 -28.19
CA ARG A 93 17.95 7.15 -29.32
C ARG A 93 17.86 8.00 -30.58
N MET A 94 17.31 9.21 -30.50
CA MET A 94 17.25 10.14 -31.63
C MET A 94 18.65 10.53 -32.10
N TRP A 95 19.59 10.75 -31.18
CA TRP A 95 20.99 11.02 -31.51
C TRP A 95 21.64 9.81 -32.21
N PHE A 96 21.44 8.60 -31.69
CA PHE A 96 21.94 7.36 -32.30
C PHE A 96 21.38 7.14 -33.71
N GLU A 97 20.06 7.30 -33.89
CA GLU A 97 19.38 7.11 -35.17
C GLU A 97 19.74 8.18 -36.21
N ASN A 98 20.06 9.43 -35.81
CA ASN A 98 20.28 10.54 -36.74
C ASN A 98 21.75 10.98 -36.89
N ILE A 99 22.65 10.61 -35.98
CA ILE A 99 24.04 11.12 -35.94
C ILE A 99 25.09 10.02 -36.11
N ILE A 100 24.83 8.77 -35.68
CA ILE A 100 25.80 7.65 -35.82
C ILE A 100 25.45 6.70 -36.98
N GLN A 101 24.80 7.20 -38.04
CA GLN A 101 24.56 6.41 -39.27
C GLN A 101 25.78 6.37 -40.22
N PHE A 102 26.99 6.64 -39.71
CA PHE A 102 28.26 6.47 -40.44
C PHE A 102 29.15 5.44 -39.74
#